data_AF-A0A939ZAP1-F1
#
_entry.id   AF-A0A939ZAP1-F1
#
_cell.length_a   1.000
_cell.length_b   1.000
_cell.length_c   1.000
_cell.angle_alpha   90.00
_cell.angle_beta   90.00
_cell.angle_gamma   90.00
#
_symmetry.space_group_name_H-M   'P 1'
#
loop_
_entity.id
_entity.type
_entity.pdbx_description
1 polymer ?
#
loop_
_entity_poly.entity_id
_entity_poly.type
_entity_poly.pdbx_seq_one_letter_code
_entity_poly.pdbx_strand_id
1 'polypeptide(L)'
;MRERLTRLLLPGPGDGRYAPVADGLRAVAVLVVAWFHIWQQSWLSPVLSLGGLQLDFTAPVRTGYMMVDILLLLSGFLLFLPYARARVDGSPLPELRPYYIRRALRILPSYLLSVLFYLFVYALPNREYGSLRHFLLDIAGHLTFTHNLTYEAYLGSRLNPVLWTLAVEVQFYFIAPLIGRAFVKKPLLTYAAMLVVAFMYRF
;
A
#
# COMPACT_ATOMS: atom_id res chain seq x y z
N MET A 1 -18.59 5.95 23.66
CA MET A 1 -17.39 5.33 23.03
C MET A 1 -17.72 4.58 21.73
N ARG A 2 -18.78 3.75 21.70
CA ARG A 2 -19.26 3.06 20.48
C ARG A 2 -19.55 3.98 19.30
N GLU A 3 -20.31 5.07 19.49
CA GLU A 3 -20.66 6.00 18.40
C GLU A 3 -19.46 6.69 17.73
N ARG A 4 -18.41 7.00 18.51
CA ARG A 4 -17.16 7.56 17.96
C ARG A 4 -16.42 6.54 17.09
N LEU A 5 -16.45 5.26 17.46
CA LEU A 5 -15.85 4.17 16.67
C LEU A 5 -16.68 3.90 15.41
N THR A 6 -18.01 3.91 15.49
CA THR A 6 -18.89 3.71 14.33
C THR A 6 -18.72 4.83 13.29
N ARG A 7 -18.65 6.11 13.71
CA ARG A 7 -18.33 7.24 12.83
C ARG A 7 -16.89 7.21 12.29
N LEU A 8 -15.97 6.53 12.98
CA LEU A 8 -14.59 6.35 12.53
C LEU A 8 -14.46 5.30 11.42
N LEU A 9 -15.32 4.28 11.45
CA LEU A 9 -15.25 3.10 10.58
C LEU A 9 -16.08 3.25 9.30
N LEU A 10 -17.16 4.03 9.33
CA LEU A 10 -18.03 4.24 8.17
C LEU A 10 -18.24 5.75 7.97
N PRO A 11 -17.47 6.42 7.08
CA PRO A 11 -17.83 7.75 6.64
C PRO A 11 -19.22 7.68 5.99
N GLY A 12 -20.14 8.54 6.42
CA GLY A 12 -21.51 8.56 5.91
C GLY A 12 -21.53 8.92 4.42
N PRO A 13 -22.44 8.35 3.62
CA PRO A 13 -22.63 8.77 2.23
C PRO A 13 -23.04 10.26 2.24
N GLY A 14 -22.27 11.12 1.55
CA GLY A 14 -22.62 12.53 1.35
C GLY A 14 -21.77 13.57 2.10
N ASP A 15 -20.71 13.19 2.82
CA ASP A 15 -19.89 14.14 3.58
C ASP A 15 -18.92 15.00 2.74
N GLY A 16 -18.90 14.83 1.41
CA GLY A 16 -17.96 15.49 0.50
C GLY A 16 -16.49 15.14 0.77
N ARG A 17 -16.21 14.26 1.73
CA ARG A 17 -14.86 13.85 2.15
C ARG A 17 -14.47 12.49 1.59
N TYR A 18 -15.45 11.64 1.32
CA TYR A 18 -15.29 10.37 0.61
C TYR A 18 -15.11 10.57 -0.91
N ALA A 19 -14.19 9.81 -1.52
CA ALA A 19 -13.89 9.88 -2.96
C ALA A 19 -14.17 8.52 -3.64
N PRO A 20 -15.44 8.20 -3.94
CA PRO A 20 -15.84 6.88 -4.47
C PRO A 20 -15.08 6.48 -5.74
N VAL A 21 -14.82 7.44 -6.62
CA VAL A 21 -14.08 7.22 -7.87
C VAL A 21 -12.67 6.68 -7.59
N ALA A 22 -12.01 7.14 -6.53
CA ALA A 22 -10.69 6.66 -6.17
C ALA A 22 -10.73 5.20 -5.69
N ASP A 23 -11.82 4.77 -5.04
CA ASP A 23 -11.99 3.38 -4.62
C ASP A 23 -12.28 2.46 -5.83
N GLY A 24 -13.08 2.93 -6.79
CA GLY A 24 -13.28 2.23 -8.06
C GLY A 24 -11.97 2.05 -8.84
N LEU A 25 -11.16 3.11 -8.94
CA LEU A 25 -9.85 3.03 -9.61
C LEU A 25 -8.88 2.10 -8.88
N ARG A 26 -8.88 2.11 -7.53
CA ARG A 26 -8.11 1.13 -6.75
C ARG A 26 -8.55 -0.30 -7.02
N ALA A 27 -9.85 -0.56 -7.09
CA ALA A 27 -10.35 -1.91 -7.34
C ALA A 27 -9.85 -2.42 -8.70
N VAL A 28 -9.94 -1.60 -9.75
CA VAL A 28 -9.40 -1.94 -11.08
C VAL A 28 -7.89 -2.18 -11.00
N ALA A 29 -7.12 -1.27 -10.38
CA ALA A 29 -5.69 -1.41 -10.25
C ALA A 29 -5.28 -2.69 -9.50
N VAL A 30 -5.95 -3.02 -8.39
CA VAL A 30 -5.71 -4.26 -7.63
C VAL A 30 -6.00 -5.50 -8.48
N LEU A 31 -7.09 -5.52 -9.24
CA LEU A 31 -7.42 -6.66 -10.11
C LEU A 31 -6.39 -6.86 -11.21
N VAL A 32 -5.90 -5.78 -11.82
CA VAL A 32 -4.84 -5.84 -12.84
C VAL A 32 -3.52 -6.34 -12.24
N VAL A 33 -3.13 -5.86 -11.05
CA VAL A 33 -1.93 -6.35 -10.33
C VAL A 33 -2.08 -7.82 -9.95
N ALA A 34 -3.27 -8.24 -9.50
CA ALA A 34 -3.55 -9.63 -9.19
C ALA A 34 -3.42 -10.52 -10.44
N TRP A 35 -3.96 -10.08 -11.58
CA TRP A 35 -3.81 -10.81 -12.84
C TRP A 35 -2.34 -10.89 -13.29
N PHE A 36 -1.58 -9.80 -13.15
CA PHE A 36 -0.13 -9.82 -13.37
C PHE A 36 0.57 -10.89 -12.51
N HIS A 37 0.27 -10.98 -11.22
CA HIS A 37 0.88 -11.98 -10.35
C HIS A 37 0.43 -13.41 -10.67
N ILE A 38 -0.84 -13.63 -11.02
CA ILE A 38 -1.32 -14.94 -11.48
C ILE A 38 -0.54 -15.36 -12.72
N TRP A 39 -0.40 -14.48 -13.72
CA TRP A 39 0.39 -14.75 -14.91
C TRP A 39 1.86 -15.01 -14.58
N GLN A 40 2.50 -14.17 -13.76
CA GLN A 40 3.92 -14.29 -13.40
C GLN A 40 4.24 -15.63 -12.71
N GLN A 41 3.32 -16.14 -11.89
CA GLN A 41 3.54 -17.38 -11.13
C GLN A 41 3.11 -18.64 -11.91
N SER A 42 2.02 -18.55 -12.68
CA SER A 42 1.46 -19.72 -13.38
C SER A 42 1.94 -19.88 -14.82
N TRP A 43 2.46 -18.81 -15.44
CA TRP A 43 2.82 -18.74 -16.85
C TRP A 43 1.66 -19.08 -17.81
N LEU A 44 0.41 -19.02 -17.35
CA LEU A 44 -0.78 -19.24 -18.18
C LEU A 44 -0.88 -18.19 -19.28
N SER A 45 -1.16 -18.64 -20.51
CA SER A 45 -1.37 -17.74 -21.65
C SER A 45 -2.61 -16.86 -21.43
N PRO A 46 -2.49 -15.52 -21.40
CA PRO A 46 -3.63 -14.62 -21.23
C PRO A 46 -4.33 -14.37 -22.58
N VAL A 47 -4.62 -15.44 -23.32
CA VAL A 47 -5.30 -15.40 -24.61
C VAL A 47 -6.69 -16.02 -24.46
N LEU A 48 -7.72 -15.25 -24.79
CA LEU A 48 -9.11 -15.70 -24.75
C LEU A 48 -9.57 -16.07 -26.17
N SER A 49 -10.01 -17.31 -26.34
CA SER A 49 -10.58 -17.80 -27.61
C SER A 49 -12.10 -17.96 -27.46
N LEU A 50 -12.89 -17.19 -28.22
CA LEU A 50 -14.35 -17.23 -28.21
C LEU A 50 -14.89 -17.27 -29.64
N GLY A 51 -15.49 -18.39 -30.02
CA GLY A 51 -16.15 -18.52 -31.34
C GLY A 51 -15.23 -18.25 -32.54
N GLY A 52 -13.93 -18.56 -32.43
CA GLY A 52 -12.92 -18.30 -33.48
C GLY A 52 -12.21 -16.95 -33.38
N LEU A 53 -12.67 -16.04 -32.52
CA LEU A 53 -11.95 -14.81 -32.18
C LEU A 53 -10.88 -15.10 -31.12
N GLN A 54 -9.65 -14.63 -31.35
CA GLN A 54 -8.57 -14.65 -30.36
C GLN A 54 -8.30 -13.23 -29.85
N LEU A 55 -8.47 -13.04 -28.55
CA LEU A 55 -8.13 -11.79 -27.85
C LEU A 55 -6.87 -12.04 -27.02
N ASP A 56 -5.76 -11.39 -27.40
CA ASP A 56 -4.48 -11.51 -26.72
C ASP A 56 -4.30 -10.37 -25.69
N PHE A 57 -4.27 -10.72 -24.41
CA PHE A 57 -4.03 -9.79 -23.30
C PHE A 57 -2.59 -9.85 -22.77
N THR A 58 -1.65 -10.46 -23.50
CA THR A 58 -0.26 -10.63 -23.06
C THR A 58 0.39 -9.30 -22.73
N ALA A 59 0.29 -8.31 -23.62
CA ALA A 59 0.90 -7.01 -23.37
C ALA A 59 0.37 -6.32 -22.09
N PRO A 60 -0.96 -6.09 -21.92
CA PRO A 60 -1.46 -5.42 -20.73
C PRO A 60 -1.19 -6.20 -19.43
N VAL A 61 -1.30 -7.53 -19.46
CA VAL A 61 -1.02 -8.37 -18.29
C VAL A 61 0.43 -8.28 -17.86
N ARG A 62 1.38 -8.37 -18.81
CA ARG A 62 2.83 -8.28 -18.53
C ARG A 62 3.23 -6.93 -17.95
N THR A 63 2.50 -5.87 -18.32
CA THR A 63 2.71 -4.51 -17.79
C THR A 63 1.84 -4.20 -16.57
N GLY A 64 1.05 -5.15 -16.07
CA GLY A 64 0.08 -4.92 -15.00
C GLY A 64 0.70 -4.48 -13.68
N TYR A 65 1.98 -4.77 -13.44
CA TYR A 65 2.72 -4.29 -12.26
C TYR A 65 2.75 -2.76 -12.15
N MET A 66 2.68 -2.02 -13.27
CA MET A 66 2.67 -0.54 -13.25
C MET A 66 1.45 0.03 -12.53
N MET A 67 0.37 -0.76 -12.36
CA MET A 67 -0.79 -0.34 -11.59
C MET A 67 -0.49 -0.18 -10.09
N VAL A 68 0.63 -0.71 -9.59
CA VAL A 68 1.13 -0.41 -8.24
C VAL A 68 1.44 1.08 -8.09
N ASP A 69 1.99 1.73 -9.12
CA ASP A 69 2.29 3.17 -9.09
C ASP A 69 1.01 4.01 -8.94
N ILE A 70 -0.06 3.60 -9.63
CA ILE A 70 -1.39 4.22 -9.51
C ILE A 70 -1.94 4.03 -8.09
N LEU A 71 -1.80 2.85 -7.50
CA LEU A 71 -2.23 2.61 -6.12
C LEU A 71 -1.50 3.52 -5.13
N LEU A 72 -0.18 3.64 -5.25
CA LEU A 72 0.64 4.51 -4.40
C LEU A 72 0.33 5.99 -4.61
N LEU A 73 0.16 6.43 -5.87
CA LEU A 73 -0.23 7.80 -6.22
C LEU A 73 -1.59 8.16 -5.61
N LEU A 74 -2.59 7.30 -5.75
CA LEU A 74 -3.91 7.51 -5.17
C LEU A 74 -3.88 7.51 -3.64
N SER A 75 -3.05 6.66 -3.03
CA SER A 75 -2.83 6.69 -1.58
C SER A 75 -2.23 8.03 -1.16
N GLY A 76 -1.17 8.51 -1.82
CA GLY A 76 -0.58 9.83 -1.56
C GLY A 76 -1.60 10.97 -1.71
N PHE A 77 -2.35 10.99 -2.80
CA PHE A 77 -3.41 11.96 -3.05
C PHE A 77 -4.44 11.99 -1.92
N LEU A 78 -4.98 10.83 -1.52
CA LEU A 78 -6.01 10.77 -0.47
C LEU A 78 -5.45 11.02 0.93
N LEU A 79 -4.17 10.73 1.18
CA LEU A 79 -3.51 11.10 2.43
C LEU A 79 -3.37 12.62 2.55
N PHE A 80 -3.10 13.31 1.44
CA PHE A 80 -2.93 14.76 1.40
C PHE A 80 -4.25 15.53 1.34
N LEU A 81 -5.30 14.96 0.73
CA LEU A 81 -6.58 15.62 0.48
C LEU A 81 -7.20 16.34 1.71
N PRO A 82 -7.19 15.77 2.94
CA PRO A 82 -7.68 16.48 4.13
C PRO A 82 -6.88 17.74 4.49
N TYR A 83 -5.57 17.76 4.21
CA TYR A 83 -4.71 18.93 4.44
C TYR A 83 -4.97 20.01 3.40
N ALA A 84 -5.17 19.63 2.14
CA ALA A 84 -5.54 20.55 1.07
C ALA A 84 -6.89 21.24 1.38
N ARG A 85 -7.91 20.47 1.77
CA ARG A 85 -9.22 21.01 2.20
C ARG A 85 -9.08 21.97 3.38
N ALA A 86 -8.34 21.59 4.42
CA ALA A 86 -8.11 22.46 5.57
C ALA A 86 -7.45 23.80 5.19
N ARG A 87 -6.59 23.82 4.16
CA ARG A 87 -5.96 25.03 3.66
C ARG A 87 -6.90 25.92 2.85
N VAL A 88 -7.82 25.33 2.08
CA VAL A 88 -8.80 26.05 1.24
C VAL A 88 -9.95 26.57 2.09
N ASP A 89 -10.51 25.71 2.94
CA ASP A 89 -11.73 25.99 3.70
C ASP A 89 -11.44 26.64 5.07
N GLY A 90 -10.16 26.79 5.44
CA GLY A 90 -9.74 27.32 6.74
C GLY A 90 -10.06 26.41 7.94
N SER A 91 -10.49 25.16 7.68
CA SER A 91 -10.85 24.23 8.75
C SER A 91 -9.63 23.74 9.53
N PRO A 92 -9.79 23.22 10.76
CA PRO A 92 -8.69 22.63 11.52
C PRO A 92 -7.97 21.51 10.76
N LEU A 93 -6.66 21.41 10.99
CA LEU A 93 -5.86 20.31 10.42
C LEU A 93 -6.30 18.95 11.00
N PRO A 94 -6.11 17.86 10.24
CA PRO A 94 -6.45 16.51 10.71
C PRO A 94 -5.76 16.14 12.04
N GLU A 95 -6.52 15.57 12.96
CA GLU A 95 -5.98 14.99 14.19
C GLU A 95 -5.17 13.72 13.91
N LEU A 96 -4.02 13.58 14.57
CA LEU A 96 -3.10 12.45 14.34
C LEU A 96 -3.62 11.12 14.89
N ARG A 97 -4.17 11.12 16.12
CA ARG A 97 -4.58 9.88 16.78
C ARG A 97 -5.69 9.15 16.00
N PRO A 98 -6.81 9.79 15.62
CA PRO A 98 -7.83 9.12 14.80
C PRO A 98 -7.31 8.70 13.43
N TYR A 99 -6.37 9.47 12.86
CA TYR A 99 -5.72 9.12 11.60
C TYR A 99 -4.96 7.80 11.70
N TYR A 100 -4.04 7.65 12.66
CA TYR A 100 -3.26 6.42 12.82
C TYR A 100 -4.12 5.20 13.16
N ILE A 101 -5.14 5.37 14.02
CA ILE A 101 -6.07 4.28 14.38
C ILE A 101 -6.81 3.76 13.13
N ARG A 102 -7.37 4.64 12.29
CA ARG A 102 -8.07 4.21 11.07
C ARG A 102 -7.16 3.44 10.12
N ARG A 103 -5.91 3.87 9.97
CA ARG A 103 -4.92 3.21 9.11
C ARG A 103 -4.48 1.86 9.66
N ALA A 104 -4.25 1.78 10.96
CA ALA A 104 -3.93 0.53 11.63
C ALA A 104 -5.07 -0.50 11.48
N LEU A 105 -6.32 -0.09 11.73
CA LEU A 105 -7.49 -0.97 11.57
C LEU A 105 -7.74 -1.41 10.12
N ARG A 106 -7.32 -0.60 9.14
CA ARG A 106 -7.41 -0.92 7.71
C ARG A 106 -6.38 -1.97 7.27
N ILE A 107 -5.14 -1.88 7.77
CA ILE A 107 -4.02 -2.67 7.26
C ILE A 107 -3.74 -3.91 8.12
N LEU A 108 -3.71 -3.76 9.45
CA LEU A 108 -3.21 -4.82 10.34
C LEU A 108 -3.97 -6.15 10.22
N PRO A 109 -5.32 -6.19 10.12
CA PRO A 109 -6.03 -7.47 10.10
C PRO A 109 -5.64 -8.36 8.92
N SER A 110 -5.68 -7.83 7.70
CA SER A 110 -5.36 -8.59 6.49
C SER A 110 -3.84 -8.83 6.35
N TYR A 111 -3.02 -7.86 6.77
CA TYR A 111 -1.56 -8.00 6.75
C TYR A 111 -1.10 -9.12 7.67
N LEU A 112 -1.52 -9.10 8.94
CA LEU A 112 -1.15 -10.13 9.90
C LEU A 112 -1.71 -11.49 9.51
N LEU A 113 -2.92 -11.55 8.96
CA LEU A 113 -3.46 -12.80 8.42
C LEU A 113 -2.54 -13.37 7.31
N SER A 114 -2.10 -12.55 6.37
CA SER A 114 -1.18 -13.00 5.30
C SER A 114 0.17 -13.44 5.84
N VAL A 115 0.76 -12.70 6.78
CA VAL A 115 2.04 -13.04 7.42
C VAL A 115 1.93 -14.36 8.18
N LEU A 116 0.91 -14.50 9.01
CA LEU A 116 0.68 -15.73 9.80
C LEU A 116 0.38 -16.92 8.89
N PHE A 117 -0.40 -16.73 7.82
CA PHE A 117 -0.66 -17.77 6.84
C PHE A 117 0.64 -18.27 6.21
N TYR A 118 1.46 -17.39 5.65
CA TYR A 118 2.73 -17.81 5.05
C TYR A 118 3.69 -18.42 6.09
N LEU A 119 3.72 -17.86 7.30
CA LEU A 119 4.58 -18.36 8.36
C LEU A 119 4.24 -19.80 8.75
N PHE A 120 2.97 -20.07 9.06
CA PHE A 120 2.53 -21.35 9.62
C PHE A 120 2.15 -22.39 8.58
N VAL A 121 1.72 -21.98 7.39
CA VAL A 121 1.30 -22.91 6.32
C VAL A 121 2.45 -23.23 5.36
N TYR A 122 3.36 -22.29 5.13
CA TYR A 122 4.46 -22.46 4.18
C TYR A 122 5.83 -22.52 4.86
N ALA A 123 6.27 -21.46 5.53
CA ALA A 123 7.67 -21.31 5.92
C ALA A 123 8.13 -22.29 7.02
N LEU A 124 7.33 -22.47 8.08
CA LEU A 124 7.68 -23.39 9.17
C LEU A 124 7.57 -24.87 8.76
N PRO A 125 6.49 -25.34 8.12
CA PRO A 125 6.39 -26.74 7.70
C PRO A 125 7.50 -27.18 6.74
N ASN A 126 7.89 -26.30 5.81
CA ASN A 126 8.93 -26.59 4.82
C ASN A 126 10.36 -26.28 5.32
N ARG A 127 10.52 -25.80 6.56
CA ARG A 127 11.82 -25.44 7.16
C ARG A 127 12.62 -24.44 6.31
N GLU A 128 11.92 -23.43 5.78
CA GLU A 128 12.48 -22.44 4.84
C GLU A 128 13.59 -21.55 5.45
N TYR A 129 13.67 -21.50 6.78
CA TYR A 129 14.68 -20.72 7.50
C TYR A 129 15.89 -21.57 7.86
N GLY A 130 17.04 -21.26 7.25
CA GLY A 130 18.32 -21.92 7.52
C GLY A 130 19.00 -21.51 8.84
N SER A 131 18.54 -20.45 9.50
CA SER A 131 19.06 -20.04 10.82
C SER A 131 18.03 -19.26 11.63
N LEU A 132 18.15 -19.31 12.97
CA LEU A 132 17.32 -18.52 13.87
C LEU A 132 17.48 -17.01 13.64
N ARG A 133 18.68 -16.55 13.30
CA ARG A 133 18.94 -15.14 12.98
C ARG A 133 18.10 -14.67 11.79
N HIS A 134 18.06 -15.44 10.70
CA HIS A 134 17.28 -15.09 9.52
C HIS A 134 15.79 -15.04 9.83
N PHE A 135 15.29 -16.04 10.57
CA PHE A 135 13.92 -16.06 11.06
C PHE A 135 13.57 -14.79 11.85
N LEU A 136 14.38 -14.43 12.86
CA LEU A 136 14.09 -13.28 13.71
C LEU A 136 14.12 -11.96 12.94
N LEU A 137 15.07 -11.79 12.00
CA LEU A 137 15.15 -10.58 11.17
C LEU A 137 13.94 -10.46 10.24
N ASP A 138 13.52 -11.56 9.59
CA ASP A 138 12.38 -11.56 8.67
C ASP A 138 11.07 -11.22 9.41
N ILE A 139 10.82 -11.86 10.56
CA ILE A 139 9.64 -11.59 11.39
C ILE A 139 9.67 -10.17 11.97
N ALA A 140 10.80 -9.72 12.51
CA ALA A 140 10.91 -8.36 13.05
C ALA A 140 10.69 -7.31 11.94
N GLY A 141 11.23 -7.54 10.75
CA GLY A 141 11.01 -6.69 9.58
C GLY A 141 9.54 -6.60 9.20
N HIS A 142 8.81 -7.72 9.22
CA HIS A 142 7.37 -7.73 8.91
C HIS A 142 6.54 -7.05 10.00
N LEU A 143 6.81 -7.32 11.27
CA LEU A 143 6.09 -6.71 12.39
C LEU A 143 6.30 -5.19 12.49
N THR A 144 7.46 -4.70 12.05
CA THR A 144 7.79 -3.27 12.04
C THR A 144 7.53 -2.59 10.70
N PHE A 145 7.05 -3.32 9.68
CA PHE A 145 6.91 -2.84 8.30
C PHE A 145 8.22 -2.25 7.73
N THR A 146 9.36 -2.84 8.07
CA THR A 146 10.70 -2.46 7.59
C THR A 146 11.39 -3.56 6.78
N HIS A 147 10.71 -4.69 6.54
CA HIS A 147 11.27 -5.83 5.82
C HIS A 147 11.83 -5.45 4.43
N ASN A 148 11.20 -4.49 3.73
CA ASN A 148 11.65 -3.96 2.44
C ASN A 148 12.93 -3.10 2.49
N LEU A 149 13.49 -2.82 3.68
CA LEU A 149 14.68 -1.98 3.86
C LEU A 149 15.98 -2.77 4.02
N THR A 150 15.89 -4.10 4.15
CA THR A 150 17.05 -4.97 4.30
C THR A 150 16.98 -6.08 3.27
N TYR A 151 18.12 -6.50 2.73
CA TYR A 151 18.16 -7.58 1.76
C TYR A 151 17.58 -8.88 2.36
N GLU A 152 17.97 -9.17 3.60
CA GLU A 152 17.60 -10.39 4.31
C GLU A 152 16.09 -10.54 4.51
N ALA A 153 15.39 -9.45 4.83
CA ALA A 153 13.94 -9.47 5.04
C ALA A 153 13.14 -9.05 3.78
N TYR A 154 13.80 -8.63 2.70
CA TYR A 154 13.14 -8.32 1.44
C TYR A 154 13.25 -9.47 0.44
N LEU A 155 14.42 -9.61 -0.21
CA LEU A 155 14.67 -10.65 -1.21
C LEU A 155 14.94 -12.01 -0.56
N GLY A 156 15.47 -12.00 0.67
CA GLY A 156 15.69 -13.21 1.48
C GLY A 156 14.47 -13.68 2.27
N SER A 157 13.36 -12.96 2.24
CA SER A 157 12.16 -13.31 3.01
C SER A 157 11.58 -14.66 2.60
N ARG A 158 11.04 -15.39 3.56
CA ARG A 158 10.31 -16.65 3.34
C ARG A 158 8.80 -16.48 3.44
N LEU A 159 8.34 -15.22 3.53
CA LEU A 159 6.93 -14.86 3.60
C LEU A 159 6.43 -14.35 2.25
N ASN A 160 5.25 -13.73 2.23
CA ASN A 160 4.65 -13.22 1.01
C ASN A 160 5.48 -12.04 0.43
N PRO A 161 6.12 -12.21 -0.74
CA PRO A 161 7.03 -11.21 -1.27
C PRO A 161 6.31 -9.93 -1.70
N VAL A 162 4.99 -9.97 -1.97
CA VAL A 162 4.20 -8.81 -2.43
C VAL A 162 3.89 -7.84 -1.28
N LEU A 163 4.15 -8.21 -0.03
CA LEU A 163 3.89 -7.36 1.15
C LEU A 163 4.75 -6.10 1.22
N TRP A 164 5.78 -5.98 0.39
CA TRP A 164 6.62 -4.78 0.31
C TRP A 164 5.80 -3.52 -0.01
N THR A 165 4.76 -3.62 -0.85
CA THR A 165 3.89 -2.49 -1.19
C THR A 165 3.15 -1.97 0.05
N LEU A 166 2.73 -2.88 0.94
CA LEU A 166 2.09 -2.50 2.20
C LEU A 166 3.07 -1.91 3.21
N ALA A 167 4.32 -2.38 3.26
CA ALA A 167 5.36 -1.73 4.05
C ALA A 167 5.61 -0.29 3.59
N VAL A 168 5.73 -0.08 2.27
CA VAL A 168 5.83 1.27 1.69
C VAL A 168 4.61 2.12 2.07
N GLU A 169 3.39 1.59 1.94
CA GLU A 169 2.17 2.32 2.30
C GLU A 169 2.15 2.71 3.80
N VAL A 170 2.55 1.82 4.70
CA VAL A 170 2.64 2.10 6.15
C VAL A 170 3.73 3.13 6.45
N GLN A 171 4.89 3.05 5.80
CA GLN A 171 5.95 4.06 5.90
C GLN A 171 5.43 5.43 5.46
N PHE A 172 4.67 5.49 4.36
CA PHE A 172 3.97 6.70 3.92
C PHE A 172 2.99 7.21 4.98
N TYR A 173 2.27 6.33 5.67
CA TYR A 173 1.34 6.75 6.72
C TYR A 173 2.02 7.46 7.88
N PHE A 174 3.25 7.10 8.24
CA PHE A 174 4.04 7.77 9.26
C PHE A 174 4.54 9.15 8.82
N ILE A 175 5.00 9.29 7.57
CA ILE A 175 5.55 10.57 7.07
C ILE A 175 4.48 11.55 6.58
N ALA A 176 3.32 11.07 6.12
CA ALA A 176 2.30 11.90 5.49
C ALA A 176 1.80 13.06 6.38
N PRO A 177 1.58 12.90 7.70
CA PRO A 177 1.17 14.02 8.54
C PRO A 177 2.23 15.11 8.67
N LEU A 178 3.51 14.75 8.66
CA LEU A 178 4.61 15.71 8.68
C LEU A 178 4.64 16.49 7.36
N ILE A 179 4.60 15.79 6.23
CA ILE A 179 4.59 16.39 4.89
C ILE A 179 3.35 17.27 4.71
N GLY A 180 2.16 16.79 5.07
CA GLY A 180 0.91 17.54 4.94
C GLY A 180 0.92 18.85 5.73
N ARG A 181 1.41 18.82 6.97
CA ARG A 181 1.56 20.03 7.81
C ARG A 181 2.61 20.99 7.26
N ALA A 182 3.74 20.47 6.78
CA ALA A 182 4.79 21.27 6.16
C ALA A 182 4.28 21.96 4.89
N PHE A 183 3.57 21.23 4.04
CA PHE A 183 3.05 21.72 2.77
C PHE A 183 1.99 22.82 2.98
N VAL A 184 1.12 22.69 3.98
CA VAL A 184 0.14 23.74 4.34
C VAL A 184 0.84 25.04 4.73
N LYS A 185 1.99 24.97 5.43
CA LYS A 185 2.74 26.15 5.90
C LYS A 185 3.68 26.73 4.84
N LYS A 186 4.39 25.88 4.10
CA LYS A 186 5.44 26.25 3.14
C LYS A 186 5.37 25.33 1.90
N PRO A 187 4.39 25.50 1.02
CA PRO A 187 4.11 24.56 -0.07
C PRO A 187 5.27 24.42 -1.05
N LEU A 188 5.82 25.55 -1.54
CA LEU A 188 6.92 25.54 -2.51
C LEU A 188 8.19 24.89 -1.94
N LEU A 189 8.56 25.23 -0.70
CA LEU A 189 9.72 24.64 -0.05
C LEU A 189 9.53 23.15 0.20
N THR A 190 8.35 22.74 0.66
CA THR A 190 8.05 21.32 0.92
C THR A 190 8.09 20.53 -0.39
N TYR A 191 7.51 21.07 -1.46
CA TYR A 191 7.56 20.47 -2.79
C TYR A 191 8.99 20.35 -3.32
N ALA A 192 9.77 21.42 -3.24
CA ALA A 192 11.18 21.40 -3.66
C ALA A 192 11.99 20.37 -2.86
N ALA A 193 11.81 20.29 -1.55
CA ALA A 193 12.47 19.28 -0.71
C ALA A 193 12.06 17.86 -1.10
N MET A 194 10.76 17.62 -1.36
CA MET A 194 10.28 16.31 -1.84
C MET A 194 10.90 15.93 -3.19
N LEU A 195 11.02 16.88 -4.12
CA LEU A 195 11.69 16.65 -5.40
C LEU A 195 13.16 16.32 -5.19
N VAL A 196 13.88 17.08 -4.37
CA VAL A 196 15.30 16.81 -4.07
C VAL A 196 15.48 15.41 -3.50
N VAL A 197 14.66 15.01 -2.52
CA VAL A 197 14.70 13.65 -1.95
C VAL A 197 14.43 12.59 -3.03
N ALA A 198 13.42 12.80 -3.88
CA ALA A 198 13.09 11.87 -4.96
C ALA A 198 14.22 11.74 -6.00
N PHE A 199 14.89 12.85 -6.35
CA PHE A 199 16.05 12.84 -7.24
C PHE A 199 17.26 12.19 -6.58
N MET A 200 17.54 12.47 -5.31
CA MET A 200 18.64 11.86 -4.56
C MET A 200 18.47 10.35 -4.40
N TYR A 201 17.23 9.85 -4.36
CA TYR A 201 16.96 8.42 -4.28
C TYR A 201 17.13 7.70 -5.63
N ARG A 202 17.13 8.46 -6.75
CA ARG A 202 17.28 7.89 -8.09
C ARG A 202 18.74 7.62 -8.47
N PHE A 203 19.69 8.23 -7.75
CA PHE A 203 21.14 8.10 -7.95
C PHE A 203 21.79 7.41 -6.75
#